data_AF-A0AAU1W1L0-F1
#
_entry.id   AF-A0AAU1W1L0-F1
#
_cell.length_a   1.000
_cell.length_b   1.000
_cell.length_c   1.000
_cell.angle_alpha   90.00
_cell.angle_beta   90.00
_cell.angle_gamma   90.00
#
_symmetry.space_group_name_H-M   'P 1'
#
loop_
_entity.id
_entity.type
_entity.pdbx_description
1 polymer ?
#
loop_
_entity_poly.entity_id
_entity_poly.type
_entity_poly.pdbx_seq_one_letter_code
_entity_poly.pdbx_strand_id
1 'polypeptide(L)'
;MPAFDLPLDELQRHRPEPDEPADFDAFWQATLKFSAHPEPLIRVRPADSGLRLVESWDVTFRGFAGDPVRAWYTRPAGEGELLPAVVEFAGYGRGRGLPHERLTWANAGYAHLLMDNRGQGDQYGSGGATPDPHAAAPGGPGPAVRGLLDPHDYHYRRLITDAVCAVAALRALPGVDRDRIVAVGNSQGGGVALAVAGLVPDLAAALVTAPLLCGIRRALDLTDAGPYGEIAAYLAVHRGAEGAAYRTLGYVEGISFARRAHAPAHFGVGLRDMVCPPSGAYAACHRYGELTGANPGREIHAYPFNGHEHGDAVHVRRQMAWLRGVLGAAGA
;
A
#
# COMPACT_ATOMS: atom_id res chain seq x y z
N MET A 1 -4.60 22.31 -12.33
CA MET A 1 -5.76 21.68 -13.00
C MET A 1 -7.05 22.10 -12.29
N PRO A 2 -8.16 22.36 -13.00
CA PRO A 2 -9.47 22.53 -12.37
C PRO A 2 -9.96 21.20 -11.75
N ALA A 3 -11.04 21.26 -10.96
CA ALA A 3 -11.71 20.03 -10.51
C ALA A 3 -12.29 19.28 -11.72
N PHE A 4 -12.19 17.95 -11.73
CA PHE A 4 -12.59 17.09 -12.86
C PHE A 4 -13.43 15.87 -12.43
N ASP A 5 -13.33 15.47 -11.17
CA ASP A 5 -14.14 14.42 -10.55
C ASP A 5 -15.38 15.04 -9.87
N LEU A 6 -16.12 14.27 -9.06
CA LEU A 6 -17.30 14.73 -8.34
C LEU A 6 -16.98 15.97 -7.47
N PRO A 7 -17.93 16.92 -7.34
CA PRO A 7 -17.79 18.02 -6.40
C PRO A 7 -17.70 17.49 -4.95
N LEU A 8 -17.11 18.29 -4.05
CA LEU A 8 -16.79 17.84 -2.69
C LEU A 8 -18.01 17.35 -1.90
N ASP A 9 -19.17 17.99 -2.05
CA ASP A 9 -20.38 17.60 -1.36
C ASP A 9 -20.93 16.25 -1.85
N GLU A 10 -20.74 15.92 -3.13
CA GLU A 10 -21.03 14.60 -3.68
C GLU A 10 -19.99 13.56 -3.23
N LEU A 11 -18.70 13.91 -3.23
CA LEU A 11 -17.62 13.05 -2.71
C LEU A 11 -17.88 12.64 -1.26
N GLN A 12 -18.32 13.58 -0.41
CA GLN A 12 -18.68 13.34 1.00
C GLN A 12 -19.83 12.35 1.20
N ARG A 13 -20.61 12.06 0.16
CA ARG A 13 -21.69 11.06 0.15
C ARG A 13 -21.40 9.87 -0.76
N HIS A 14 -20.24 9.87 -1.44
CA HIS A 14 -19.92 8.90 -2.48
C HIS A 14 -19.59 7.53 -1.87
N ARG A 15 -20.48 6.55 -2.09
CA ARG A 15 -20.36 5.20 -1.52
C ARG A 15 -20.82 4.12 -2.52
N PRO A 16 -20.20 4.00 -3.70
CA PRO A 16 -20.60 3.06 -4.75
C PRO A 16 -20.39 1.61 -4.28
N GLU A 17 -21.19 0.66 -4.78
CA GLU A 17 -20.89 -0.77 -4.59
C GLU A 17 -19.65 -1.15 -5.41
N PRO A 18 -18.68 -1.89 -4.83
CA PRO A 18 -17.54 -2.38 -5.59
C PRO A 18 -17.96 -3.53 -6.52
N ASP A 19 -17.35 -3.60 -7.71
CA ASP A 19 -17.41 -4.77 -8.59
C ASP A 19 -16.52 -5.90 -8.01
N GLU A 20 -16.92 -6.47 -6.86
CA GLU A 20 -16.18 -7.48 -6.11
C GLU A 20 -16.50 -8.90 -6.62
N PRO A 21 -15.49 -9.72 -6.99
CA PRO A 21 -15.70 -11.13 -7.32
C PRO A 21 -16.29 -11.92 -6.14
N ALA A 22 -17.22 -12.83 -6.42
CA ALA A 22 -17.92 -13.61 -5.39
C ALA A 22 -16.99 -14.50 -4.55
N ASP A 23 -15.83 -14.86 -5.08
CA ASP A 23 -14.79 -15.68 -4.44
C ASP A 23 -13.58 -14.85 -3.96
N PHE A 24 -13.71 -13.52 -3.83
CA PHE A 24 -12.64 -12.62 -3.40
C PHE A 24 -11.93 -13.10 -2.12
N ASP A 25 -12.70 -13.44 -1.08
CA ASP A 25 -12.16 -13.93 0.19
C ASP A 25 -11.41 -15.25 0.03
N ALA A 26 -12.00 -16.21 -0.68
CA ALA A 26 -11.38 -17.51 -0.92
C ALA A 26 -10.07 -17.36 -1.71
N PHE A 27 -10.03 -16.48 -2.70
CA PHE A 27 -8.84 -16.19 -3.50
C PHE A 27 -7.68 -15.68 -2.65
N TRP A 28 -7.94 -14.68 -1.78
CA TRP A 28 -6.90 -14.11 -0.93
C TRP A 28 -6.48 -15.04 0.21
N GLN A 29 -7.43 -15.74 0.85
CA GLN A 29 -7.11 -16.74 1.86
C GLN A 29 -6.21 -17.85 1.29
N ALA A 30 -6.53 -18.37 0.10
CA ALA A 30 -5.70 -19.39 -0.56
C ALA A 30 -4.30 -18.83 -0.91
N THR A 31 -4.23 -17.61 -1.43
CA THR A 31 -2.98 -16.95 -1.81
C THR A 31 -2.06 -16.71 -0.61
N LEU A 32 -2.61 -16.21 0.51
CA LEU A 32 -1.85 -15.96 1.74
C LEU A 32 -1.44 -17.26 2.42
N LYS A 33 -2.32 -18.27 2.47
CA LYS A 33 -1.97 -19.60 3.02
C LYS A 33 -0.81 -20.24 2.27
N PHE A 34 -0.79 -20.11 0.94
CA PHE A 34 0.30 -20.63 0.11
C PHE A 34 1.65 -19.94 0.39
N SER A 35 1.63 -18.66 0.77
CA SER A 35 2.85 -17.86 0.98
C SER A 35 3.26 -17.72 2.45
N ALA A 36 2.44 -18.22 3.38
CA ALA A 36 2.73 -18.20 4.80
C ALA A 36 3.95 -19.08 5.11
N HIS A 37 4.90 -18.52 5.88
CA HIS A 37 6.12 -19.23 6.26
C HIS A 37 6.42 -19.02 7.75
N PRO A 38 6.76 -20.07 8.52
CA PRO A 38 7.05 -19.94 9.95
C PRO A 38 8.29 -19.09 10.24
N GLU A 39 9.25 -19.11 9.31
CA GLU A 39 10.46 -18.30 9.36
C GLU A 39 10.39 -17.23 8.25
N PRO A 40 9.88 -16.01 8.55
CA PRO A 40 9.68 -14.98 7.53
C PRO A 40 11.00 -14.34 7.07
N LEU A 41 12.02 -14.28 7.92
CA LEU A 41 13.30 -13.64 7.60
C LEU A 41 14.27 -14.63 6.94
N ILE A 42 14.86 -14.23 5.80
CA ILE A 42 15.95 -14.97 5.13
C ILE A 42 17.30 -14.43 5.61
N ARG A 43 17.43 -13.10 5.67
CA ARG A 43 18.69 -12.41 5.98
C ARG A 43 18.42 -11.02 6.54
N VAL A 44 19.16 -10.66 7.59
CA VAL A 44 19.18 -9.31 8.17
C VAL A 44 20.65 -8.95 8.36
N ARG A 45 21.15 -7.93 7.65
CA ARG A 45 22.55 -7.50 7.79
C ARG A 45 22.63 -6.00 8.06
N PRO A 46 23.45 -5.56 9.03
CA PRO A 46 23.72 -4.14 9.21
C PRO A 46 24.15 -3.50 7.89
N ALA A 47 23.65 -2.30 7.62
CA ALA A 47 23.95 -1.52 6.45
C ALA A 47 24.50 -0.17 6.90
N ASP A 48 25.70 0.17 6.43
CA ASP A 48 26.28 1.49 6.68
C ASP A 48 25.54 2.53 5.84
N SER A 49 24.72 3.35 6.50
CA SER A 49 24.00 4.47 5.90
C SER A 49 24.73 5.81 6.05
N GLY A 50 25.84 5.85 6.81
CA GLY A 50 26.51 7.07 7.23
C GLY A 50 25.77 7.91 8.28
N LEU A 51 24.60 7.47 8.73
CA LEU A 51 23.78 8.18 9.72
C LEU A 51 24.14 7.75 11.15
N ARG A 52 24.13 8.71 12.08
CA ARG A 52 24.52 8.47 13.48
C ARG A 52 23.34 8.30 14.46
N LEU A 53 22.18 8.83 14.10
CA LEU A 53 21.00 8.85 14.98
C LEU A 53 20.05 7.67 14.71
N VAL A 54 20.33 6.90 13.67
CA VAL A 54 19.55 5.72 13.30
C VAL A 54 20.48 4.57 12.93
N GLU A 55 20.01 3.36 13.17
CA GLU A 55 20.65 2.11 12.73
C GLU A 55 19.85 1.56 11.55
N SER A 56 20.53 1.02 10.54
CA SER A 56 19.91 0.47 9.33
C SER A 56 20.38 -0.95 9.03
N TRP A 57 19.49 -1.78 8.48
CA TRP A 57 19.76 -3.13 8.03
C TRP A 57 19.18 -3.38 6.64
N ASP A 58 19.96 -4.06 5.80
CA ASP A 58 19.49 -4.71 4.58
C ASP A 58 18.75 -5.99 4.97
N VAL A 59 17.44 -5.99 4.75
CA VAL A 59 16.56 -7.11 5.08
C VAL A 59 16.16 -7.85 3.80
N THR A 60 16.16 -9.17 3.89
CA THR A 60 15.55 -10.06 2.91
C THR A 60 14.57 -10.97 3.64
N PHE A 61 13.32 -10.99 3.22
CA PHE A 61 12.25 -11.80 3.81
C PHE A 61 11.55 -12.63 2.72
N ARG A 62 10.77 -13.62 3.14
CA ARG A 62 9.99 -14.49 2.25
C ARG A 62 8.66 -13.82 1.91
N GLY A 63 8.45 -13.51 0.64
CA GLY A 63 7.20 -12.96 0.11
C GLY A 63 6.33 -14.03 -0.56
N PHE A 64 5.64 -13.63 -1.63
CA PHE A 64 4.86 -14.52 -2.47
C PHE A 64 5.66 -15.78 -2.87
N ALA A 65 5.06 -16.97 -2.73
CA ALA A 65 5.70 -18.26 -3.03
C ALA A 65 7.02 -18.55 -2.28
N GLY A 66 7.33 -17.78 -1.24
CA GLY A 66 8.61 -17.87 -0.53
C GLY A 66 9.76 -17.10 -1.20
N ASP A 67 9.47 -16.30 -2.23
CA ASP A 67 10.45 -15.49 -2.95
C ASP A 67 11.21 -14.54 -2.01
N PRO A 68 12.50 -14.26 -2.28
CA PRO A 68 13.26 -13.28 -1.52
C PRO A 68 12.84 -11.84 -1.88
N VAL A 69 12.20 -11.14 -0.94
CA VAL A 69 11.82 -9.73 -1.03
C VAL A 69 12.77 -8.87 -0.21
N ARG A 70 13.21 -7.75 -0.78
CA ARG A 70 14.16 -6.83 -0.14
C ARG A 70 13.44 -5.73 0.62
N ALA A 71 14.06 -5.23 1.67
CA ALA A 71 13.57 -4.09 2.44
C ALA A 71 14.73 -3.36 3.14
N TRP A 72 14.49 -2.11 3.50
CA TRP A 72 15.32 -1.42 4.50
C TRP A 72 14.61 -1.45 5.83
N TYR A 73 15.29 -1.93 6.87
CA TYR A 73 14.84 -1.76 8.24
C TYR A 73 15.69 -0.68 8.90
N THR A 74 15.06 0.34 9.46
CA THR A 74 15.74 1.47 10.12
C THR A 74 15.02 1.80 11.42
N ARG A 75 15.76 2.05 12.50
CA ARG A 75 15.19 2.47 13.79
C ARG A 75 16.10 3.51 14.48
N PRO A 76 15.60 4.30 15.46
CA PRO A 76 16.45 5.10 16.33
C PRO A 76 17.62 4.30 16.91
N ALA A 77 18.81 4.91 16.93
CA ALA A 77 19.97 4.28 17.56
C ALA A 77 19.82 4.26 19.08
N GLY A 78 20.27 3.17 19.72
CA GLY A 78 20.23 2.99 21.18
C GLY A 78 19.76 1.60 21.60
N GLU A 79 19.91 1.30 22.89
CA GLU A 79 19.44 0.04 23.50
C GLU A 79 18.11 0.25 24.25
N GLY A 80 17.30 -0.81 24.34
CA GLY A 80 16.47 -1.02 25.53
C GLY A 80 14.94 -0.94 25.41
N GLU A 81 14.34 -0.59 24.27
CA GLU A 81 12.88 -0.53 24.18
C GLU A 81 12.32 -1.13 22.89
N LEU A 82 11.18 -1.82 23.01
CA LEU A 82 10.38 -2.23 21.86
C LEU A 82 9.66 -1.01 21.31
N LEU A 83 9.88 -0.70 20.03
CA LEU A 83 9.31 0.46 19.38
C LEU A 83 8.01 0.09 18.67
N PRO A 84 6.97 0.96 18.69
CA PRO A 84 5.92 0.85 17.70
C PRO A 84 6.54 0.89 16.30
N ALA A 85 5.97 0.14 15.37
CA ALA A 85 6.60 -0.06 14.08
C ALA A 85 5.72 0.35 12.91
N VAL A 86 6.37 0.87 11.87
CA VAL A 86 5.78 1.26 10.60
C VAL A 86 6.30 0.34 9.52
N VAL A 87 5.40 -0.27 8.75
CA VAL A 87 5.71 -0.83 7.44
C VAL A 87 5.25 0.15 6.36
N GLU A 88 6.19 0.61 5.54
CA GLU A 88 5.93 1.56 4.46
C GLU A 88 6.01 0.87 3.09
N PHE A 89 5.04 1.16 2.24
CA PHE A 89 4.95 0.65 0.87
C PHE A 89 5.19 1.78 -0.15
N ALA A 90 6.07 1.51 -1.12
CA ALA A 90 6.50 2.51 -2.08
C ALA A 90 5.51 2.73 -3.24
N GLY A 91 5.43 3.98 -3.71
CA GLY A 91 4.65 4.37 -4.89
C GLY A 91 5.08 3.67 -6.19
N TYR A 92 4.24 3.75 -7.22
CA TYR A 92 4.46 3.07 -8.51
C TYR A 92 5.82 3.46 -9.13
N GLY A 93 6.54 2.48 -9.67
CA GLY A 93 7.81 2.68 -10.36
C GLY A 93 9.00 2.99 -9.43
N ARG A 94 8.77 3.11 -8.11
CA ARG A 94 9.82 3.26 -7.09
C ARG A 94 10.21 1.90 -6.52
N GLY A 95 11.42 1.84 -5.99
CA GLY A 95 11.88 0.78 -5.10
C GLY A 95 12.28 1.34 -3.73
N ARG A 96 12.93 0.52 -2.92
CA ARG A 96 13.41 0.88 -1.58
C ARG A 96 14.53 1.92 -1.58
N GLY A 97 15.19 2.20 -2.70
CA GLY A 97 16.26 3.21 -2.82
C GLY A 97 17.44 2.94 -1.89
N LEU A 98 18.05 4.02 -1.37
CA LEU A 98 19.14 3.98 -0.39
C LEU A 98 18.62 4.09 1.06
N PRO A 99 19.32 3.52 2.06
CA PRO A 99 18.84 3.44 3.45
C PRO A 99 18.63 4.81 4.13
N HIS A 100 19.21 5.90 3.61
CA HIS A 100 19.10 7.24 4.18
C HIS A 100 17.97 8.09 3.57
N GLU A 101 17.22 7.58 2.59
CA GLU A 101 16.20 8.38 1.88
C GLU A 101 14.87 8.52 2.64
N ARG A 102 14.53 7.54 3.50
CA ARG A 102 13.23 7.46 4.19
C ARG A 102 13.39 7.41 5.70
N LEU A 103 13.58 8.58 6.29
CA LEU A 103 13.93 8.74 7.71
C LEU A 103 12.79 9.25 8.59
N THR A 104 11.66 9.68 8.03
CA THR A 104 10.57 10.32 8.78
C THR A 104 10.12 9.49 9.98
N TRP A 105 9.78 8.22 9.76
CA TRP A 105 9.25 7.36 10.83
C TRP A 105 10.31 6.97 11.85
N ALA A 106 11.53 6.65 11.41
CA ALA A 106 12.64 6.38 12.32
C ALA A 106 12.93 7.59 13.21
N ASN A 107 13.00 8.81 12.65
CA ASN A 107 13.22 10.03 13.42
C ASN A 107 12.01 10.43 14.29
N ALA A 108 10.82 9.87 14.02
CA ALA A 108 9.64 10.05 14.84
C ALA A 108 9.51 9.01 15.97
N GLY A 109 10.51 8.13 16.14
CA GLY A 109 10.56 7.14 17.22
C GLY A 109 9.99 5.76 16.86
N TYR A 110 9.83 5.46 15.57
CA TYR A 110 9.29 4.17 15.12
C TYR A 110 10.39 3.26 14.57
N ALA A 111 10.22 1.95 14.78
CA ALA A 111 10.92 0.97 13.96
C ALA A 111 10.30 0.98 12.55
N HIS A 112 11.10 1.20 11.50
CA HIS A 112 10.59 1.45 10.16
C HIS A 112 11.09 0.38 9.17
N LEU A 113 10.17 -0.34 8.52
CA LEU A 113 10.48 -1.25 7.42
C LEU A 113 9.91 -0.67 6.11
N LEU A 114 10.80 -0.23 5.23
CA LEU A 114 10.44 0.15 3.86
C LEU A 114 10.56 -1.09 2.97
N MET A 115 9.42 -1.64 2.55
CA MET A 115 9.38 -2.75 1.61
C MET A 115 9.75 -2.29 0.20
N ASP A 116 10.59 -3.05 -0.47
CA ASP A 116 10.88 -2.84 -1.89
C ASP A 116 9.76 -3.38 -2.79
N ASN A 117 9.53 -2.74 -3.92
CA ASN A 117 8.52 -3.19 -4.87
C ASN A 117 9.12 -4.25 -5.81
N ARG A 118 8.62 -5.48 -5.77
CA ARG A 118 9.06 -6.55 -6.69
C ARG A 118 8.95 -6.10 -8.15
N GLY A 119 9.99 -6.34 -8.95
CA GLY A 119 10.01 -6.06 -10.38
C GLY A 119 9.78 -4.58 -10.76
N GLN A 120 10.02 -3.64 -9.83
CA GLN A 120 9.94 -2.19 -10.02
C GLN A 120 11.23 -1.50 -9.54
N GLY A 121 11.22 -0.16 -9.48
CA GLY A 121 12.34 0.66 -9.03
C GLY A 121 13.23 1.18 -10.15
N ASP A 122 12.76 1.16 -11.39
CA ASP A 122 13.47 1.60 -12.59
C ASP A 122 12.90 2.89 -13.19
N GLN A 123 11.83 3.46 -12.61
CA GLN A 123 11.21 4.70 -13.11
C GLN A 123 11.60 5.93 -12.29
N TYR A 124 11.67 5.81 -10.96
CA TYR A 124 11.89 6.94 -10.06
C TYR A 124 12.77 6.58 -8.85
N GLY A 125 13.46 7.57 -8.30
CA GLY A 125 14.29 7.41 -7.11
C GLY A 125 15.61 6.70 -7.40
N SER A 126 16.13 5.97 -6.41
CA SER A 126 17.47 5.38 -6.45
C SER A 126 17.48 3.85 -6.59
N GLY A 127 16.49 3.27 -7.27
CA GLY A 127 16.48 1.84 -7.58
C GLY A 127 15.58 0.96 -6.70
N GLY A 128 15.33 -0.25 -7.20
CA GLY A 128 14.81 -1.41 -6.48
C GLY A 128 15.77 -2.60 -6.60
N ALA A 129 15.62 -3.60 -5.74
CA ALA A 129 16.49 -4.76 -5.65
C ALA A 129 15.73 -6.10 -5.59
N THR A 130 14.41 -6.08 -5.63
CA THR A 130 13.55 -7.28 -5.60
C THR A 130 13.13 -7.65 -7.02
N PRO A 131 13.59 -8.78 -7.57
CA PRO A 131 13.10 -9.26 -8.86
C PRO A 131 11.67 -9.82 -8.76
N ASP A 132 10.96 -9.95 -9.89
CA ASP A 132 9.69 -10.68 -9.97
C ASP A 132 9.88 -11.93 -10.85
N PRO A 133 10.23 -13.11 -10.28
CA PRO A 133 10.51 -14.32 -11.06
C PRO A 133 9.25 -14.92 -11.71
N HIS A 134 8.07 -14.44 -11.34
CA HIS A 134 6.77 -14.90 -11.84
C HIS A 134 6.21 -14.01 -12.96
N ALA A 135 6.95 -13.03 -13.45
CA ALA A 135 6.50 -12.10 -14.50
C ALA A 135 6.59 -12.71 -15.92
N ALA A 136 6.10 -13.94 -16.10
CA ALA A 136 6.14 -14.66 -17.39
C ALA A 136 4.87 -14.51 -18.24
N ALA A 137 3.74 -14.16 -17.63
CA ALA A 137 2.48 -13.98 -18.35
C ALA A 137 2.56 -12.78 -19.32
N PRO A 138 1.91 -12.85 -20.49
CA PRO A 138 1.84 -11.72 -21.42
C PRO A 138 1.30 -10.45 -20.76
N GLY A 139 1.86 -9.31 -21.16
CA GLY A 139 1.48 -8.00 -20.65
C GLY A 139 2.33 -6.89 -21.27
N GLY A 140 1.98 -5.64 -21.00
CA GLY A 140 2.82 -4.49 -21.36
C GLY A 140 4.05 -4.35 -20.45
N PRO A 141 4.91 -3.35 -20.74
CA PRO A 141 6.19 -3.20 -20.04
C PRO A 141 6.03 -2.84 -18.56
N GLY A 142 4.92 -2.20 -18.18
CA GLY A 142 4.70 -1.71 -16.83
C GLY A 142 3.90 -2.66 -15.93
N PRO A 143 4.14 -2.61 -14.60
CA PRO A 143 3.45 -3.44 -13.61
C PRO A 143 1.92 -3.41 -13.66
N ALA A 144 1.31 -2.31 -14.09
CA ALA A 144 -0.15 -2.15 -14.13
C ALA A 144 -0.85 -3.16 -15.05
N VAL A 145 -0.15 -3.70 -16.05
CA VAL A 145 -0.71 -4.59 -17.08
C VAL A 145 -0.05 -5.97 -17.15
N ARG A 146 0.97 -6.25 -16.34
CA ARG A 146 1.63 -7.57 -16.28
C ARG A 146 0.69 -8.62 -15.68
N GLY A 147 0.27 -9.58 -16.51
CA GLY A 147 -0.67 -10.64 -16.12
C GLY A 147 -2.12 -10.17 -15.96
N LEU A 148 -2.51 -9.05 -16.59
CA LEU A 148 -3.83 -8.43 -16.39
C LEU A 148 -5.03 -9.33 -16.72
N LEU A 149 -4.85 -10.37 -17.55
CA LEU A 149 -5.96 -11.20 -18.04
C LEU A 149 -6.33 -12.36 -17.10
N ASP A 150 -5.50 -12.64 -16.08
CA ASP A 150 -5.79 -13.65 -15.07
C ASP A 150 -5.36 -13.15 -13.67
N PRO A 151 -6.26 -13.14 -12.67
CA PRO A 151 -5.92 -12.73 -11.31
C PRO A 151 -4.79 -13.56 -10.69
N HIS A 152 -4.60 -14.82 -11.10
CA HIS A 152 -3.52 -15.65 -10.59
C HIS A 152 -2.13 -15.22 -11.08
N ASP A 153 -2.06 -14.66 -12.30
CA ASP A 153 -0.84 -14.18 -12.94
C ASP A 153 -0.60 -12.68 -12.71
N TYR A 154 -1.58 -11.96 -12.16
CA TYR A 154 -1.51 -10.52 -12.05
C TYR A 154 -0.44 -10.04 -11.06
N HIS A 155 0.32 -9.02 -11.45
CA HIS A 155 1.42 -8.47 -10.65
C HIS A 155 1.02 -8.08 -9.23
N TYR A 156 -0.12 -7.40 -9.07
CA TYR A 156 -0.56 -6.93 -7.76
C TYR A 156 -0.94 -8.06 -6.80
N ARG A 157 -1.30 -9.26 -7.28
CA ARG A 157 -1.47 -10.43 -6.40
C ARG A 157 -0.18 -10.69 -5.62
N ARG A 158 0.96 -10.68 -6.31
CA ARG A 158 2.27 -10.97 -5.73
C ARG A 158 2.76 -9.81 -4.86
N LEU A 159 2.63 -8.57 -5.34
CA LEU A 159 3.05 -7.39 -4.57
C LEU A 159 2.26 -7.22 -3.25
N ILE A 160 0.94 -7.42 -3.28
CA ILE A 160 0.11 -7.36 -2.06
C ILE A 160 0.45 -8.51 -1.11
N THR A 161 0.74 -9.71 -1.64
CA THR A 161 1.19 -10.83 -0.81
C THR A 161 2.51 -10.51 -0.12
N ASP A 162 3.48 -9.91 -0.82
CA ASP A 162 4.72 -9.44 -0.20
C ASP A 162 4.47 -8.45 0.92
N ALA A 163 3.52 -7.54 0.73
CA ALA A 163 3.17 -6.53 1.72
C ALA A 163 2.60 -7.15 3.00
N VAL A 164 1.77 -8.19 2.88
CA VAL A 164 1.30 -8.97 4.05
C VAL A 164 2.46 -9.71 4.70
N CYS A 165 3.33 -10.35 3.91
CA CYS A 165 4.54 -11.01 4.42
C CYS A 165 5.52 -10.03 5.10
N ALA A 166 5.58 -8.77 4.64
CA ALA A 166 6.41 -7.72 5.23
C ALA A 166 5.97 -7.39 6.66
N VAL A 167 4.67 -7.47 6.97
CA VAL A 167 4.18 -7.35 8.36
C VAL A 167 4.72 -8.48 9.24
N ALA A 168 4.67 -9.72 8.75
CA ALA A 168 5.23 -10.86 9.47
C ALA A 168 6.76 -10.75 9.66
N ALA A 169 7.46 -10.27 8.63
CA ALA A 169 8.90 -10.00 8.69
C ALA A 169 9.22 -8.88 9.70
N LEU A 170 8.45 -7.79 9.70
CA LEU A 170 8.61 -6.68 10.66
C LEU A 170 8.43 -7.17 12.10
N ARG A 171 7.41 -7.99 12.37
CA ARG A 171 7.21 -8.61 13.69
C ARG A 171 8.40 -9.47 14.11
N ALA A 172 9.14 -10.07 13.17
CA ALA A 172 10.29 -10.91 13.47
C ALA A 172 11.60 -10.13 13.71
N LEU A 173 11.63 -8.82 13.44
CA LEU A 173 12.82 -7.98 13.61
C LEU A 173 13.03 -7.53 15.07
N PRO A 174 14.28 -7.33 15.50
CA PRO A 174 14.61 -6.95 16.87
C PRO A 174 14.20 -5.49 17.16
N GLY A 175 13.71 -5.23 18.37
CA GLY A 175 13.31 -3.88 18.80
C GLY A 175 11.95 -3.44 18.26
N VAL A 176 11.13 -4.38 17.77
CA VAL A 176 9.76 -4.14 17.28
C VAL A 176 8.75 -4.59 18.31
N ASP A 177 7.86 -3.69 18.69
CA ASP A 177 6.60 -4.03 19.36
C ASP A 177 5.64 -4.63 18.33
N ARG A 178 5.35 -5.93 18.48
CA ARG A 178 4.61 -6.73 17.51
C ARG A 178 3.12 -6.38 17.44
N ASP A 179 2.60 -5.76 18.49
CA ASP A 179 1.18 -5.44 18.65
C ASP A 179 0.88 -3.99 18.22
N ARG A 180 1.92 -3.17 18.00
CA ARG A 180 1.82 -1.78 17.56
C ARG A 180 2.37 -1.57 16.14
N ILE A 181 1.84 -2.32 15.18
CA ILE A 181 2.23 -2.23 13.76
C ILE A 181 1.29 -1.31 12.98
N VAL A 182 1.87 -0.41 12.20
CA VAL A 182 1.18 0.58 11.37
C VAL A 182 1.52 0.33 9.90
N ALA A 183 0.51 0.24 9.04
CA ALA A 183 0.69 0.19 7.59
C ALA A 183 0.63 1.60 6.99
N VAL A 184 1.58 1.97 6.14
CA VAL A 184 1.70 3.31 5.57
C VAL A 184 1.95 3.25 4.09
N GLY A 185 1.29 4.11 3.32
CA GLY A 185 1.69 4.32 1.93
C GLY A 185 0.98 5.45 1.21
N ASN A 186 1.56 5.80 0.07
CA ASN A 186 1.05 6.84 -0.84
C ASN A 186 0.91 6.29 -2.27
N SER A 187 -0.14 6.70 -3.01
CA SER A 187 -0.34 6.24 -4.40
C SER A 187 -0.49 4.72 -4.47
N GLN A 188 0.33 4.02 -5.26
CA GLN A 188 0.44 2.55 -5.21
C GLN A 188 0.64 2.05 -3.77
N GLY A 189 1.53 2.69 -3.01
CA GLY A 189 1.76 2.33 -1.62
C GLY A 189 0.50 2.50 -0.76
N GLY A 190 -0.34 3.48 -1.06
CA GLY A 190 -1.62 3.69 -0.36
C GLY A 190 -2.62 2.57 -0.67
N GLY A 191 -2.72 2.16 -1.93
CA GLY A 191 -3.52 0.99 -2.32
C GLY A 191 -3.04 -0.30 -1.66
N VAL A 192 -1.72 -0.52 -1.61
CA VAL A 192 -1.10 -1.68 -0.94
C VAL A 192 -1.32 -1.61 0.58
N ALA A 193 -1.15 -0.44 1.21
CA ALA A 193 -1.44 -0.26 2.64
C ALA A 193 -2.90 -0.58 2.98
N LEU A 194 -3.83 -0.18 2.11
CA LEU A 194 -5.25 -0.47 2.25
C LEU A 194 -5.54 -1.98 2.09
N ALA A 195 -4.86 -2.65 1.15
CA ALA A 195 -4.94 -4.09 0.99
C ALA A 195 -4.44 -4.82 2.24
N VAL A 196 -3.29 -4.42 2.78
CA VAL A 196 -2.76 -4.98 4.04
C VAL A 196 -3.72 -4.72 5.20
N ALA A 197 -4.35 -3.54 5.29
CA ALA A 197 -5.34 -3.25 6.32
C ALA A 197 -6.57 -4.18 6.27
N GLY A 198 -6.99 -4.60 5.07
CA GLY A 198 -8.08 -5.57 4.89
C GLY A 198 -7.68 -7.04 5.06
N LEU A 199 -6.39 -7.36 4.96
CA LEU A 199 -5.87 -8.73 5.01
C LEU A 199 -5.18 -9.09 6.33
N VAL A 200 -4.76 -8.09 7.11
CA VAL A 200 -4.11 -8.25 8.42
C VAL A 200 -5.02 -7.65 9.50
N PRO A 201 -5.71 -8.50 10.29
CA PRO A 201 -6.81 -8.05 11.16
C PRO A 201 -6.35 -7.30 12.42
N ASP A 202 -5.08 -7.41 12.80
CA ASP A 202 -4.52 -6.96 14.08
C ASP A 202 -3.50 -5.82 13.91
N LEU A 203 -3.66 -4.97 12.89
CA LEU A 203 -2.88 -3.73 12.76
C LEU A 203 -3.36 -2.68 13.78
N ALA A 204 -2.42 -1.88 14.28
CA ALA A 204 -2.73 -0.79 15.19
C ALA A 204 -3.28 0.45 14.46
N ALA A 205 -2.84 0.71 13.22
CA ALA A 205 -3.37 1.78 12.38
C ALA A 205 -3.01 1.60 10.89
N ALA A 206 -3.74 2.32 10.02
CA ALA A 206 -3.43 2.47 8.60
C ALA A 206 -3.35 3.95 8.19
N LEU A 207 -2.27 4.34 7.50
CA LEU A 207 -2.10 5.68 6.93
C LEU A 207 -2.13 5.56 5.39
N VAL A 208 -3.20 6.07 4.78
CA VAL A 208 -3.53 5.81 3.37
C VAL A 208 -3.66 7.13 2.61
N THR A 209 -2.68 7.47 1.78
CA THR A 209 -2.69 8.73 1.02
C THR A 209 -2.84 8.45 -0.47
N ALA A 210 -3.74 9.19 -1.13
CA ALA A 210 -4.05 9.11 -2.56
C ALA A 210 -4.03 7.66 -3.11
N PRO A 211 -4.80 6.73 -2.53
CA PRO A 211 -4.63 5.31 -2.80
C PRO A 211 -4.95 4.96 -4.26
N LEU A 212 -3.95 4.43 -4.96
CA LEU A 212 -4.17 3.75 -6.24
C LEU A 212 -5.01 2.49 -6.01
N LEU A 213 -5.55 1.93 -7.09
CA LEU A 213 -6.38 0.73 -7.09
C LEU A 213 -7.73 0.88 -6.38
N CYS A 214 -8.16 2.11 -6.08
CA CYS A 214 -9.48 2.38 -5.52
C CYS A 214 -10.41 2.96 -6.59
N GLY A 215 -11.57 2.33 -6.79
CA GLY A 215 -12.54 2.75 -7.80
C GLY A 215 -11.97 2.61 -9.22
N ILE A 216 -11.29 1.50 -9.51
CA ILE A 216 -10.46 1.32 -10.70
C ILE A 216 -11.24 1.60 -11.99
N ARG A 217 -12.45 1.04 -12.11
CA ARG A 217 -13.29 1.23 -13.30
C ARG A 217 -13.63 2.70 -13.54
N ARG A 218 -14.02 3.40 -12.47
CA ARG A 218 -14.29 4.85 -12.53
C ARG A 218 -13.04 5.63 -12.89
N ALA A 219 -11.88 5.26 -12.36
CA ALA A 219 -10.63 5.92 -12.70
C ALA A 219 -10.31 5.79 -14.20
N LEU A 220 -10.51 4.61 -14.78
CA LEU A 220 -10.35 4.37 -16.22
C LEU A 220 -11.31 5.18 -17.10
N ASP A 221 -12.48 5.57 -16.58
CA ASP A 221 -13.41 6.47 -17.28
C ASP A 221 -13.01 7.96 -17.19
N LEU A 222 -12.16 8.33 -16.24
CA LEU A 222 -11.87 9.72 -15.88
C LEU A 222 -10.49 10.22 -16.31
N THR A 223 -9.49 9.33 -16.45
CA THR A 223 -8.10 9.75 -16.62
C THR A 223 -7.26 8.77 -17.42
N ASP A 224 -6.41 9.31 -18.29
CA ASP A 224 -5.32 8.60 -18.96
C ASP A 224 -3.97 8.77 -18.23
N ALA A 225 -3.95 9.42 -17.06
CA ALA A 225 -2.72 9.54 -16.30
C ALA A 225 -2.24 8.16 -15.84
N GLY A 226 -0.93 7.92 -15.93
CA GLY A 226 -0.33 6.68 -15.41
C GLY A 226 -0.50 6.59 -13.89
N PRO A 227 -0.68 5.38 -13.32
CA PRO A 227 -0.62 4.08 -14.00
C PRO A 227 -1.90 3.61 -14.71
N TYR A 228 -3.07 4.22 -14.47
CA TYR A 228 -4.33 3.79 -15.12
C TYR A 228 -4.30 3.91 -16.64
N GLY A 229 -3.61 4.93 -17.17
CA GLY A 229 -3.39 5.07 -18.61
C GLY A 229 -2.67 3.88 -19.27
N GLU A 230 -1.86 3.12 -18.53
CA GLU A 230 -1.23 1.90 -19.07
C GLU A 230 -2.27 0.81 -19.34
N ILE A 231 -3.27 0.68 -18.46
CA ILE A 231 -4.39 -0.26 -18.61
C ILE A 231 -5.26 0.17 -19.79
N ALA A 232 -5.60 1.45 -19.89
CA ALA A 232 -6.36 1.99 -21.01
C ALA A 232 -5.64 1.75 -22.35
N ALA A 233 -4.32 2.02 -22.42
CA ALA A 233 -3.51 1.78 -23.60
C ALA A 233 -3.44 0.30 -23.98
N TYR A 234 -3.32 -0.60 -23.00
CA TYR A 234 -3.36 -2.04 -23.24
C TYR A 234 -4.71 -2.49 -23.82
N LEU A 235 -5.83 -2.08 -23.21
CA LEU A 235 -7.17 -2.46 -23.69
C LEU A 235 -7.51 -1.86 -25.06
N ALA A 236 -6.96 -0.69 -25.41
CA ALA A 236 -7.13 -0.10 -26.74
C ALA A 236 -6.52 -0.97 -27.87
N VAL A 237 -5.48 -1.75 -27.56
CA VAL A 237 -4.85 -2.71 -28.47
C VAL A 237 -5.56 -4.07 -28.39
N HIS A 238 -5.79 -4.57 -27.17
CA HIS A 238 -6.37 -5.87 -26.89
C HIS A 238 -7.90 -5.80 -26.76
N ARG A 239 -8.56 -5.33 -27.81
CA ARG A 239 -10.03 -5.17 -27.87
C ARG A 239 -10.74 -6.50 -27.62
N GLY A 240 -11.76 -6.49 -26.75
CA GLY A 240 -12.47 -7.70 -26.33
C GLY A 240 -11.91 -8.36 -25.06
N ALA A 241 -10.78 -7.87 -24.52
CA ALA A 241 -10.18 -8.38 -23.29
C ALA A 241 -10.70 -7.67 -22.01
N GLU A 242 -11.61 -6.69 -22.14
CA GLU A 242 -12.09 -5.84 -21.05
C GLU A 242 -12.74 -6.67 -19.94
N GLY A 243 -13.54 -7.69 -20.29
CA GLY A 243 -14.18 -8.55 -19.30
C GLY A 243 -13.18 -9.34 -18.44
N ALA A 244 -12.11 -9.86 -19.05
CA ALA A 244 -11.05 -10.56 -18.33
C ALA A 244 -10.24 -9.59 -17.45
N ALA A 245 -9.91 -8.42 -17.98
CA ALA A 245 -9.19 -7.38 -17.24
C ALA A 245 -10.00 -6.88 -16.04
N TYR A 246 -11.28 -6.53 -16.21
CA TYR A 246 -12.13 -6.08 -15.10
C TYR A 246 -12.33 -7.16 -14.04
N ARG A 247 -12.47 -8.44 -14.43
CA ARG A 247 -12.49 -9.55 -13.48
C ARG A 247 -11.21 -9.58 -12.63
N THR A 248 -10.04 -9.50 -13.27
CA THR A 248 -8.75 -9.47 -12.58
C THR A 248 -8.60 -8.27 -11.65
N LEU A 249 -8.97 -7.07 -12.13
CA LEU A 249 -8.88 -5.83 -11.36
C LEU A 249 -9.81 -5.85 -10.13
N GLY A 250 -10.96 -6.54 -10.20
CA GLY A 250 -11.86 -6.75 -9.06
C GLY A 250 -11.22 -7.46 -7.87
N TYR A 251 -10.22 -8.32 -8.09
CA TYR A 251 -9.49 -8.98 -6.99
C TYR A 251 -8.47 -8.08 -6.30
N VAL A 252 -8.11 -6.93 -6.89
CA VAL A 252 -7.17 -5.97 -6.29
C VAL A 252 -7.80 -4.62 -6.00
N GLU A 253 -9.13 -4.53 -6.08
CA GLU A 253 -9.89 -3.32 -5.80
C GLU A 253 -9.76 -2.94 -4.31
N GLY A 254 -9.24 -1.73 -4.06
CA GLY A 254 -8.98 -1.17 -2.75
C GLY A 254 -10.24 -1.02 -1.91
N ILE A 255 -11.39 -0.72 -2.52
CA ILE A 255 -12.67 -0.66 -1.82
C ILE A 255 -13.03 -2.04 -1.24
N SER A 256 -12.78 -3.12 -1.97
CA SER A 256 -13.03 -4.50 -1.50
C SER A 256 -12.17 -4.85 -0.28
N PHE A 257 -10.91 -4.42 -0.26
CA PHE A 257 -10.06 -4.58 0.94
C PHE A 257 -10.51 -3.69 2.10
N ALA A 258 -10.83 -2.41 1.84
CA ALA A 258 -11.23 -1.46 2.87
C ALA A 258 -12.39 -1.99 3.73
N ARG A 259 -13.37 -2.66 3.10
CA ARG A 259 -14.52 -3.28 3.76
C ARG A 259 -14.15 -4.28 4.85
N ARG A 260 -12.96 -4.89 4.77
CA ARG A 260 -12.48 -5.94 5.68
C ARG A 260 -11.51 -5.41 6.74
N ALA A 261 -11.24 -4.10 6.76
CA ALA A 261 -10.21 -3.53 7.62
C ALA A 261 -10.70 -3.20 9.03
N HIS A 262 -9.93 -3.61 10.04
CA HIS A 262 -10.25 -3.43 11.46
C HIS A 262 -9.52 -2.26 12.13
N ALA A 263 -8.35 -1.88 11.61
CA ALA A 263 -7.51 -0.85 12.23
C ALA A 263 -8.08 0.56 11.98
N PRO A 264 -7.93 1.52 12.91
CA PRO A 264 -8.25 2.91 12.63
C PRO A 264 -7.41 3.44 11.45
N ALA A 265 -7.98 4.36 10.67
CA ALA A 265 -7.36 4.82 9.42
C ALA A 265 -7.34 6.34 9.24
N HIS A 266 -6.25 6.85 8.68
CA HIS A 266 -6.10 8.26 8.35
C HIS A 266 -5.82 8.43 6.86
N PHE A 267 -6.79 9.03 6.16
CA PHE A 267 -6.78 9.23 4.71
C PHE A 267 -6.35 10.64 4.31
N GLY A 268 -5.72 10.75 3.13
CA GLY A 268 -5.38 12.03 2.50
C GLY A 268 -5.66 12.03 1.00
N VAL A 269 -6.22 13.12 0.47
CA VAL A 269 -6.59 13.21 -0.96
C VAL A 269 -6.47 14.63 -1.51
N GLY A 270 -5.88 14.78 -2.70
CA GLY A 270 -5.94 16.00 -3.50
C GLY A 270 -7.19 16.03 -4.35
N LEU A 271 -8.00 17.10 -4.29
CA LEU A 271 -9.25 17.18 -5.06
C LEU A 271 -9.03 17.42 -6.57
N ARG A 272 -7.78 17.64 -6.99
CA ARG A 272 -7.37 17.79 -8.40
C ARG A 272 -6.41 16.68 -8.84
N ASP A 273 -6.38 15.57 -8.10
CA ASP A 273 -5.51 14.43 -8.38
C ASP A 273 -6.02 13.65 -9.60
N MET A 274 -5.36 13.83 -10.75
CA MET A 274 -5.66 13.11 -11.98
C MET A 274 -5.06 11.70 -12.01
N VAL A 275 -4.16 11.35 -11.10
CA VAL A 275 -3.51 10.02 -11.05
C VAL A 275 -4.37 9.06 -10.22
N CYS A 276 -4.80 9.51 -9.04
CA CYS A 276 -5.72 8.78 -8.17
C CYS A 276 -6.96 9.65 -7.93
N PRO A 277 -7.97 9.60 -8.82
CA PRO A 277 -9.17 10.43 -8.70
C PRO A 277 -9.81 10.35 -7.31
N PRO A 278 -10.22 11.49 -6.73
CA PRO A 278 -10.64 11.54 -5.32
C PRO A 278 -11.83 10.63 -5.00
N SER A 279 -12.73 10.39 -5.96
CA SER A 279 -13.87 9.46 -5.79
C SER A 279 -13.45 8.07 -5.31
N GLY A 280 -12.32 7.54 -5.78
CA GLY A 280 -11.79 6.24 -5.32
C GLY A 280 -11.44 6.25 -3.83
N ALA A 281 -10.70 7.26 -3.38
CA ALA A 281 -10.30 7.40 -1.98
C ALA A 281 -11.51 7.60 -1.05
N TYR A 282 -12.49 8.41 -1.46
CA TYR A 282 -13.74 8.59 -0.70
C TYR A 282 -14.55 7.30 -0.62
N ALA A 283 -14.69 6.57 -1.74
CA ALA A 283 -15.39 5.28 -1.75
C ALA A 283 -14.76 4.26 -0.78
N ALA A 284 -13.41 4.14 -0.81
CA ALA A 284 -12.67 3.29 0.10
C ALA A 284 -12.87 3.71 1.57
N CYS A 285 -12.72 5.00 1.88
CA CYS A 285 -12.92 5.51 3.24
C CYS A 285 -14.35 5.28 3.75
N HIS A 286 -15.38 5.51 2.93
CA HIS A 286 -16.78 5.36 3.35
C HIS A 286 -17.23 3.91 3.53
N ARG A 287 -16.53 2.95 2.90
CA ARG A 287 -16.77 1.52 3.08
C ARG A 287 -15.79 0.85 4.04
N TYR A 288 -14.86 1.60 4.60
CA TYR A 288 -13.83 1.07 5.47
C TYR A 288 -14.44 0.39 6.72
N GLY A 289 -14.11 -0.89 6.93
CA GLY A 289 -14.60 -1.73 8.02
C GLY A 289 -16.02 -2.30 7.86
N GLU A 290 -16.70 -2.06 6.74
CA GLU A 290 -18.12 -2.41 6.52
C GLU A 290 -18.49 -3.89 6.83
N LEU A 291 -17.58 -4.83 6.57
CA LEU A 291 -17.81 -6.27 6.75
C LEU A 291 -17.29 -6.82 8.07
N THR A 292 -16.69 -5.98 8.92
CA THR A 292 -16.03 -6.43 10.15
C THR A 292 -16.98 -6.57 11.34
N GLY A 293 -18.19 -6.00 11.25
CA GLY A 293 -19.07 -5.81 12.41
C GLY A 293 -18.57 -4.76 13.41
N ALA A 294 -17.41 -4.16 13.17
CA ALA A 294 -16.87 -3.03 13.92
C ALA A 294 -17.03 -1.72 13.14
N ASN A 295 -16.83 -0.60 13.82
CA ASN A 295 -16.76 0.72 13.19
C ASN A 295 -15.40 1.37 13.51
N PRO A 296 -14.32 0.96 12.83
CA PRO A 296 -13.01 1.54 13.05
C PRO A 296 -13.03 3.05 12.82
N GLY A 297 -12.34 3.78 13.70
CA GLY A 297 -12.19 5.23 13.58
C GLY A 297 -11.49 5.58 12.26
N ARG A 298 -12.05 6.55 11.52
CA ARG A 298 -11.47 6.98 10.25
C ARG A 298 -11.65 8.48 10.03
N GLU A 299 -10.66 9.10 9.42
CA GLU A 299 -10.72 10.49 8.98
C GLU A 299 -10.12 10.64 7.58
N ILE A 300 -10.64 11.58 6.78
CA ILE A 300 -10.14 11.91 5.45
C ILE A 300 -9.86 13.41 5.34
N HIS A 301 -8.62 13.75 4.99
CA HIS A 301 -8.18 15.13 4.78
C HIS A 301 -8.18 15.44 3.29
N ALA A 302 -9.05 16.34 2.86
CA ALA A 302 -9.13 16.83 1.49
C ALA A 302 -8.27 18.09 1.29
N TYR A 303 -7.55 18.15 0.18
CA TYR A 303 -6.73 19.29 -0.24
C TYR A 303 -7.30 19.89 -1.53
N PRO A 304 -8.11 20.97 -1.45
CA PRO A 304 -8.94 21.42 -2.57
C PRO A 304 -8.19 21.89 -3.82
N PHE A 305 -6.96 22.36 -3.64
CA PHE A 305 -6.15 22.95 -4.72
C PHE A 305 -5.00 22.06 -5.17
N ASN A 306 -4.82 20.90 -4.54
CA ASN A 306 -3.70 20.01 -4.78
C ASN A 306 -4.06 18.84 -5.69
N GLY A 307 -3.06 18.39 -6.45
CA GLY A 307 -3.11 17.19 -7.28
C GLY A 307 -2.58 15.97 -6.55
N HIS A 308 -1.78 15.16 -7.25
CA HIS A 308 -1.20 13.93 -6.72
C HIS A 308 -0.13 14.15 -5.63
N GLU A 309 0.26 15.40 -5.37
CA GLU A 309 1.07 15.77 -4.20
C GLU A 309 0.24 16.00 -2.93
N HIS A 310 -1.09 16.07 -3.06
CA HIS A 310 -2.07 16.15 -1.97
C HIS A 310 -1.67 17.18 -0.89
N GLY A 311 -1.39 16.76 0.34
CA GLY A 311 -0.92 17.67 1.38
C GLY A 311 0.58 17.62 1.66
N ASP A 312 1.34 16.81 0.92
CA ASP A 312 2.78 16.62 1.08
C ASP A 312 3.23 16.55 2.57
N ALA A 313 4.32 17.21 2.95
CA ALA A 313 4.82 17.29 4.32
C ALA A 313 3.78 17.81 5.34
N VAL A 314 2.81 18.63 4.93
CA VAL A 314 1.72 19.07 5.81
C VAL A 314 0.82 17.90 6.18
N HIS A 315 0.56 16.98 5.24
CA HIS A 315 -0.18 15.75 5.52
C HIS A 315 0.62 14.80 6.41
N VAL A 316 1.91 14.61 6.12
CA VAL A 316 2.80 13.77 6.95
C VAL A 316 2.82 14.25 8.40
N ARG A 317 2.88 15.57 8.64
CA ARG A 317 2.78 16.14 9.99
C ARG A 317 1.46 15.81 10.68
N ARG A 318 0.33 15.84 9.96
CA ARG A 318 -1.00 15.46 10.49
C ARG A 318 -1.03 13.98 10.86
N GLN A 319 -0.55 13.12 9.97
CA GLN A 319 -0.44 11.68 10.21
C GLN A 319 0.39 11.38 11.46
N MET A 320 1.57 12.00 11.63
CA MET A 320 2.38 11.82 12.85
C MET A 320 1.66 12.28 14.11
N ALA A 321 0.91 13.38 14.05
CA ALA A 321 0.15 13.88 15.20
C ALA A 321 -1.01 12.95 15.57
N TRP A 322 -1.76 12.49 14.56
CA TRP A 322 -2.85 11.54 14.73
C TRP A 322 -2.35 10.20 15.29
N LEU A 323 -1.25 9.67 14.75
CA LEU A 323 -0.66 8.40 15.16
C LEU A 323 -0.21 8.40 16.62
N ARG A 324 0.36 9.52 17.11
CA ARG A 324 0.67 9.67 18.55
C ARG A 324 -0.57 9.57 19.43
N GLY A 325 -1.71 10.09 18.98
CA GLY A 325 -2.98 9.97 19.69
C GLY A 325 -3.48 8.51 19.71
N VAL A 326 -3.48 7.84 18.56
CA VAL A 326 -3.93 6.45 18.40
C VAL A 326 -3.08 5.48 19.23
N LEU A 327 -1.75 5.58 19.14
CA LEU A 327 -0.84 4.67 19.84
C LEU A 327 -0.59 5.06 21.30
N GLY A 328 -0.76 6.33 21.66
CA GLY A 328 -0.67 6.80 23.05
C GLY A 328 -1.87 6.40 23.89
N ALA A 329 -3.06 6.31 23.29
CA ALA A 329 -4.27 5.85 23.97
C ALA A 329 -4.28 4.33 24.25
N ALA A 330 -3.45 3.55 23.56
CA ALA A 330 -3.35 2.10 23.75
C ALA A 330 -2.46 1.68 24.95
N GLY A 331 -1.80 2.64 25.62
CA GLY A 331 -0.91 2.42 26.76
C GLY A 331 -1.40 2.99 28.09
N ALA A 332 -2.67 3.40 28.18
CA ALA A 332 -3.33 3.90 29.39
C ALA A 332 -4.59 3.06 29.70
#